data_AF-A0A151RCS6-F1
#
_entry.id   AF-A0A151RCS6-F1
#
_cell.length_a   1.000
_cell.length_b   1.000
_cell.length_c   1.000
_cell.angle_alpha   90.00
_cell.angle_beta   90.00
_cell.angle_gamma   90.00
#
_symmetry.space_group_name_H-M   'P 1'
#
loop_
_entity.id
_entity.type
_entity.pdbx_description
1 polymer ?
#
loop_
_entity_poly.entity_id
_entity_poly.type
_entity_poly.pdbx_seq_one_letter_code
_entity_poly.pdbx_strand_id
1 'polypeptide(L)' 'MNEKGTKISIWDVDTQSMHYLVFKFWSSSRSYVFIDNWTKDFVLRRGLKIGDEIGFHWDPYKNRFDFSILVRA' A
#
# COMPACT_ATOMS: atom_id res chain seq x y z
N MET A 1 15.69 -5.96 17.85
CA MET A 1 14.40 -6.66 17.93
C MET A 1 13.78 -6.63 16.54
N ASN A 2 13.44 -7.78 15.96
CA ASN A 2 12.71 -7.82 14.69
C ASN A 2 11.27 -7.41 14.98
N GLU A 3 10.99 -6.10 14.92
CA GLU A 3 9.63 -5.59 15.03
C GLU A 3 8.81 -6.23 13.91
N LYS A 4 7.89 -7.12 14.32
CA LYS A 4 6.90 -7.71 13.41
C LYS A 4 5.98 -6.56 12.99
N GLY A 5 5.98 -6.24 11.70
CA GLY A 5 5.09 -5.22 11.16
C GLY A 5 3.61 -5.59 11.37
N THR A 6 2.73 -4.64 11.12
CA THR A 6 1.28 -4.82 11.22
C THR A 6 0.70 -5.19 9.87
N LYS A 7 -0.07 -6.28 9.80
CA LYS A 7 -0.84 -6.61 8.59
C LYS A 7 -1.99 -5.62 8.45
N ILE A 8 -2.09 -4.97 7.31
CA ILE A 8 -3.13 -3.99 7.00
C ILE A 8 -3.92 -4.41 5.76
N SER A 9 -5.20 -4.05 5.75
CA SER A 9 -6.09 -4.20 4.60
C SER A 9 -6.12 -2.92 3.77
N ILE A 10 -6.02 -3.07 2.46
CA ILE A 10 -6.04 -1.98 1.49
C ILE A 10 -7.04 -2.30 0.40
N TRP A 11 -7.97 -1.39 0.16
CA TRP A 11 -8.97 -1.47 -0.88
C TRP A 11 -8.58 -0.61 -2.07
N ASP A 12 -8.36 -1.24 -3.20
CA ASP A 12 -8.17 -0.55 -4.47
C ASP A 12 -9.54 -0.11 -5.00
N VAL A 13 -9.80 1.20 -4.94
CA VAL A 13 -11.09 1.80 -5.30
C VAL A 13 -11.34 1.67 -6.80
N ASP A 14 -10.30 1.83 -7.61
CA ASP A 14 -10.40 1.82 -9.07
C ASP A 14 -10.81 0.45 -9.61
N THR A 15 -10.28 -0.61 -9.01
CA THR A 15 -10.52 -2.01 -9.43
C THR A 15 -11.48 -2.76 -8.52
N GLN A 16 -11.97 -2.12 -7.46
CA GLN A 16 -12.87 -2.69 -6.46
C GLN A 16 -12.35 -4.02 -5.89
N SER A 17 -11.09 -4.04 -5.47
CA SER A 17 -10.43 -5.27 -4.99
C SER A 17 -9.69 -5.07 -3.67
N MET A 18 -9.75 -6.07 -2.79
CA MET A 18 -9.12 -6.05 -1.47
C MET A 18 -7.75 -6.74 -1.48
N HIS A 19 -6.76 -6.09 -0.88
CA HIS A 19 -5.37 -6.57 -0.78
C HIS A 19 -4.84 -6.43 0.64
N TYR A 20 -3.74 -7.13 0.92
CA TYR A 20 -3.12 -7.13 2.24
C TYR A 20 -1.62 -6.89 2.13
N LEU A 21 -1.13 -5.97 2.95
CA LEU A 21 0.30 -5.64 3.07
C LEU A 21 0.73 -5.74 4.53
N VAL A 22 2.04 -5.74 4.74
CA VAL A 22 2.62 -5.53 6.07
C VAL A 22 3.18 -4.11 6.12
N PHE A 23 2.66 -3.31 7.04
CA PHE A 23 3.19 -2.00 7.38
C PHE A 23 4.21 -2.13 8.50
N LYS A 24 5.45 -1.74 8.24
CA LYS A 24 6.57 -1.96 9.16
C LYS A 24 7.47 -0.73 9.24
N PHE A 25 7.96 -0.43 10.45
CA PHE A 25 9.08 0.47 10.61
C PHE A 25 10.40 -0.25 10.30
N TRP A 26 11.19 0.30 9.38
CA TRP A 26 12.50 -0.23 9.02
C TRP A 26 13.58 0.66 9.61
N SER A 27 14.24 0.16 10.66
CA SER A 27 15.19 0.95 11.46
C SER A 27 16.42 1.44 10.68
N SER A 28 16.89 0.69 9.69
CA SER A 28 18.05 1.07 8.87
C SER A 28 17.78 2.30 8.00
N SER A 29 16.56 2.47 7.49
CA SER A 29 16.14 3.65 6.74
C SER A 29 15.38 4.67 7.58
N ARG A 30 15.16 4.39 8.88
CA ARG A 30 14.35 5.19 9.81
C ARG A 30 12.99 5.59 9.24
N SER A 31 12.37 4.68 8.48
CA SER A 31 11.17 4.99 7.70
C SER A 31 10.14 3.86 7.81
N TYR A 32 8.87 4.20 7.64
CA TYR A 32 7.81 3.22 7.50
C TYR A 32 7.68 2.76 6.05
N VAL A 33 7.48 1.47 5.85
CA VAL A 33 7.39 0.85 4.53
C VAL A 33 6.22 -0.11 4.46
N PHE A 34 5.63 -0.22 3.28
CA PHE A 34 4.78 -1.34 2.92
C PHE A 34 5.64 -2.45 2.31
N ILE A 35 5.54 -3.65 2.88
CA ILE A 35 6.26 -4.84 2.40
C ILE A 35 5.28 -5.98 2.12
N ASP A 36 5.82 -7.15 1.78
CA ASP A 36 5.08 -8.36 1.39
C ASP A 36 4.52 -8.21 -0.04
N ASN A 37 3.19 -8.23 -0.24
CA ASN A 37 2.59 -8.24 -1.56
C ASN A 37 2.61 -6.90 -2.33
N TRP A 38 3.37 -5.90 -1.87
CA TRP A 38 3.42 -4.57 -2.47
C TRP A 38 3.72 -4.64 -3.98
N THR A 39 4.80 -5.32 -4.34
CA THR A 39 5.23 -5.42 -5.74
C THR A 39 4.21 -6.19 -6.58
N LYS A 40 3.67 -7.28 -6.06
CA LYS A 40 2.74 -8.14 -6.82
C LYS A 40 1.38 -7.48 -7.00
N ASP A 41 0.77 -7.04 -5.91
CA ASP A 41 -0.63 -6.62 -5.90
C ASP A 41 -0.78 -5.15 -6.31
N PHE A 42 0.23 -4.30 -6.10
CA PHE A 42 0.11 -2.88 -6.46
C PHE A 42 0.97 -2.56 -7.68
N VAL A 43 2.28 -2.81 -7.63
CA VAL A 43 3.18 -2.40 -8.72
C VAL A 43 2.88 -3.15 -10.02
N LEU A 44 2.92 -4.48 -10.00
CA LEU A 44 2.74 -5.30 -11.19
C LEU A 44 1.28 -5.31 -11.67
N ARG A 45 0.32 -5.58 -10.76
CA ARG A 45 -1.10 -5.63 -11.15
C ARG A 45 -1.60 -4.30 -11.72
N ARG A 46 -1.23 -3.16 -11.11
CA ARG A 46 -1.68 -1.84 -11.58
C ARG A 46 -0.75 -1.22 -12.62
N GLY A 47 0.36 -1.90 -12.94
CA GLY A 47 1.37 -1.43 -13.88
C GLY A 47 1.92 -0.07 -13.48
N LEU A 48 2.27 0.11 -12.20
CA LEU A 48 2.85 1.36 -11.70
C LEU A 48 4.22 1.59 -12.31
N LYS A 49 4.46 2.82 -12.74
CA LYS A 49 5.74 3.26 -13.31
C LYS A 49 6.32 4.41 -12.49
N ILE A 50 7.61 4.64 -12.66
CA ILE A 50 8.26 5.83 -12.10
C ILE A 50 7.55 7.06 -12.66
N GLY A 51 7.12 7.96 -11.78
CA GLY A 51 6.36 9.17 -12.11
C GLY A 51 4.85 9.06 -11.88
N ASP A 52 4.29 7.85 -11.73
CA ASP A 52 2.88 7.70 -11.33
C ASP A 52 2.68 8.21 -9.90
N GLU A 53 1.61 8.97 -9.67
CA GLU A 53 1.21 9.42 -8.34
C GLU A 53 0.08 8.54 -7.80
N ILE A 54 0.23 8.07 -6.56
CA ILE A 54 -0.73 7.21 -5.88
C ILE A 54 -1.24 7.86 -4.60
N GLY A 55 -2.50 7.60 -4.27
CA GLY A 55 -3.14 8.05 -3.04
C GLY A 55 -3.39 6.91 -2.07
N PHE A 56 -3.18 7.18 -0.79
CA PHE A 56 -3.69 6.37 0.31
C PHE A 56 -4.53 7.23 1.24
N HIS A 57 -5.75 6.80 1.50
CA HIS A 57 -6.68 7.45 2.40
C HIS A 57 -7.12 6.45 3.47
N TRP A 58 -7.09 6.83 4.75
CA TRP A 58 -7.63 5.99 5.82
C TRP A 58 -9.14 6.17 5.92
N ASP A 59 -9.92 5.12 5.65
CA ASP A 59 -11.36 5.09 5.89
C ASP A 59 -11.64 4.60 7.32
N PRO A 60 -12.02 5.48 8.26
CA PRO A 60 -12.25 5.09 9.66
C PRO A 60 -13.53 4.26 9.85
N TYR A 61 -14.48 4.31 8.91
CA TYR A 61 -15.72 3.54 9.00
C TYR A 61 -15.48 2.08 8.60
N LYS A 62 -14.57 1.85 7.66
CA LYS A 62 -14.21 0.51 7.18
C LYS A 62 -12.92 -0.05 7.79
N ASN A 63 -12.21 0.74 8.59
CA ASN A 63 -10.92 0.40 9.20
C ASN A 63 -9.90 -0.14 8.18
N ARG A 64 -9.78 0.53 7.03
CA ARG A 64 -8.87 0.13 5.95
C ARG A 64 -8.32 1.35 5.23
N PHE A 65 -7.23 1.16 4.50
CA PHE A 65 -6.81 2.16 3.53
C PHE A 65 -7.57 1.99 2.22
N ASP A 66 -8.05 3.08 1.65
CA ASP A 66 -8.45 3.15 0.26
C ASP A 66 -7.25 3.61 -0.58
N PHE A 67 -7.04 2.95 -1.71
CA PHE A 67 -5.96 3.16 -2.66
C PHE A 67 -6.52 3.52 -4.04
N SER A 68 -5.90 4.48 -4.70
CA SER A 68 -6.18 4.84 -6.08
C SER A 68 -4.94 5.45 -6.75
N ILE A 69 -4.89 5.40 -8.07
CA ILE A 69 -3.88 6.09 -8.87
C ILE A 69 -4.44 7.46 -9.23
N LEU A 70 -3.75 8.50 -8.76
CA LEU A 70 -4.20 9.89 -8.91
C LEU A 70 -3.75 10.46 -10.25
N VAL A 71 -2.51 10.21 -10.64
CA VAL A 71 -1.90 10.71 -11.88
C VAL A 71 -1.05 9.60 -12.50
N ARG A 72 -1.12 9.48 -13.83
CA ARG A 72 -0.23 8.63 -14.62
C ARG A 72 0.87 9.48 -15.24
N ALA A 73 2.09 8.94 -15.26
CA ALA A 73 3.21 9.51 -16.01
C ALA A 73 2.98 9.48 -17.53
#